data_AF-A0AAV0ZIM8-F1
#
_entry.id   AF-A0AAV0ZIM8-F1
#
_cell.length_a   1.000
_cell.length_b   1.000
_cell.length_c   1.000
_cell.angle_alpha   90.00
_cell.angle_beta   90.00
_cell.angle_gamma   90.00
#
_symmetry.space_group_name_H-M   'P 1'
#
loop_
_entity.id
_entity.type
_entity.pdbx_description
1 polymer ?
#
loop_
_entity_poly.entity_id
_entity_poly.type
_entity_poly.pdbx_seq_one_letter_code
_entity_poly.pdbx_strand_id
1 'polypeptide(L)'
;MSNDGLTPYEKLLGKPSSYEHIKTFRCLCYVKNSNSRAEKCVLVGYPKGQKGWTVYNLKTLEIYVLRDVVYYGDIFPYAPQENDSSEENPSPTFALDFCYVEEDITSSNDGQQDQIIISKEPREEQVVETNSDCDH
;
A
#
# COMPACT_ATOMS: atom_id res chain seq x y z
N MET A 1 -34.34 -12.97 14.15
CA MET A 1 -34.39 -11.49 14.25
C MET A 1 -33.56 -10.95 13.11
N SER A 2 -34.23 -10.37 12.11
CA SER A 2 -33.54 -9.69 11.01
C SER A 2 -32.93 -8.41 11.57
N ASN A 3 -31.65 -8.16 11.29
CA ASN A 3 -31.11 -6.83 11.52
C ASN A 3 -31.71 -5.93 10.46
N ASP A 4 -32.45 -4.88 10.87
CA ASP A 4 -33.30 -4.02 10.05
C ASP A 4 -32.53 -3.19 8.99
N GLY A 5 -31.62 -3.82 8.25
CA GLY A 5 -30.61 -3.19 7.40
C GLY A 5 -29.43 -2.59 8.16
N LEU A 6 -29.47 -2.57 9.49
CA LEU A 6 -28.46 -1.89 10.32
C LEU A 6 -27.24 -2.75 10.62
N THR A 7 -26.07 -2.14 10.59
CA THR A 7 -24.82 -2.75 11.03
C THR A 7 -24.81 -2.98 12.56
N PRO A 8 -24.03 -3.96 13.07
CA PRO A 8 -23.87 -4.13 14.51
C PRO A 8 -23.37 -2.87 15.24
N TYR A 9 -22.49 -2.10 14.59
CA TYR A 9 -22.00 -0.82 15.11
C TYR A 9 -23.13 0.19 15.31
N GLU A 10 -24.00 0.34 14.30
CA GLU A 10 -25.16 1.22 14.35
C GLU A 10 -26.16 0.80 15.42
N LYS A 11 -26.41 -0.50 15.57
CA LYS A 11 -27.29 -1.00 16.63
C LYS A 11 -26.75 -0.73 18.03
N LEU A 12 -25.43 -0.84 18.22
CA LEU A 12 -24.80 -0.65 19.53
C LEU A 12 -24.68 0.83 19.92
N LEU A 13 -24.40 1.71 18.96
CA LEU A 13 -24.03 3.11 19.22
C LEU A 13 -25.07 4.12 18.73
N GLY A 14 -26.10 3.69 18.00
CA GLY A 14 -27.16 4.55 17.47
C GLY A 14 -26.68 5.56 16.42
N LYS A 15 -25.47 5.39 15.89
CA LYS A 15 -24.82 6.29 14.93
C LYS A 15 -24.30 5.51 13.72
N PRO A 16 -24.40 6.04 12.49
CA PRO A 16 -23.77 5.44 11.31
C PRO A 16 -22.26 5.35 11.43
N SER A 17 -21.68 4.29 10.85
CA SER A 17 -20.24 4.11 10.76
C SER A 17 -19.62 5.16 9.84
N SER A 18 -18.51 5.78 10.25
CA SER A 18 -17.74 6.64 9.34
C SER A 18 -16.85 5.80 8.44
N TYR A 19 -16.95 6.01 7.13
CA TYR A 19 -16.11 5.38 6.11
C TYR A 19 -14.99 6.30 5.61
N GLU A 20 -14.74 7.43 6.27
CA GLU A 20 -13.77 8.43 5.81
C GLU A 20 -12.35 7.88 5.65
N HIS A 21 -11.96 6.93 6.51
CA HIS A 21 -10.64 6.28 6.47
C HIS A 21 -10.56 5.13 5.47
N ILE A 22 -11.71 4.64 4.97
CA ILE A 22 -11.76 3.55 3.98
C ILE A 22 -11.68 4.17 2.59
N LYS A 23 -10.70 3.68 1.84
CA LYS A 23 -10.24 4.15 0.54
C LYS A 23 -10.01 2.97 -0.39
N THR A 24 -10.34 3.14 -1.66
CA THR A 24 -10.09 2.16 -2.72
C THR A 24 -8.61 2.05 -3.01
N PHE A 25 -8.07 0.82 -3.03
CA PHE A 25 -6.69 0.56 -3.41
C PHE A 25 -6.43 0.87 -4.88
N ARG A 26 -5.15 1.04 -5.24
CA ARG A 26 -4.65 1.30 -6.60
C ARG A 26 -5.14 2.61 -7.22
N CYS A 27 -5.77 3.48 -6.43
CA CYS A 27 -6.17 4.79 -6.91
C CYS A 27 -5.03 5.80 -6.78
N LEU A 28 -5.19 6.91 -7.50
CA LEU A 28 -4.28 8.04 -7.45
C LEU A 28 -4.37 8.75 -6.09
N CYS A 29 -3.22 9.16 -5.59
CA CYS A 29 -3.12 10.07 -4.47
C CYS A 29 -1.93 11.02 -4.61
N TYR A 30 -1.96 12.12 -3.87
CA TYR A 30 -0.89 13.10 -3.85
C TYR A 30 -0.39 13.35 -2.45
N VAL A 31 0.93 13.44 -2.33
CA VAL A 31 1.63 13.71 -1.07
C VAL A 31 2.32 15.05 -1.18
N LYS A 32 2.23 15.87 -0.13
CA LYS A 32 2.98 17.12 -0.07
C LYS A 32 4.39 16.85 0.42
N ASN A 33 5.40 17.20 -0.38
CA ASN A 33 6.78 17.26 0.08
C ASN A 33 7.09 18.67 0.61
N SER A 34 7.96 18.79 1.60
CA SER A 34 8.34 20.06 2.26
C SER A 34 8.94 21.08 1.29
N ASN A 35 9.72 20.59 0.33
CA ASN A 35 10.64 21.40 -0.46
C ASN A 35 10.17 21.59 -1.91
N SER A 36 9.09 20.94 -2.35
CA SER A 36 8.55 21.11 -3.70
C SER A 36 7.15 20.51 -3.91
N ARG A 37 6.63 20.74 -5.12
CA ARG A 37 5.34 20.30 -5.69
C ARG A 37 4.86 18.95 -5.16
N ALA A 38 3.56 18.82 -4.95
CA ALA A 38 2.94 17.56 -4.55
C ALA A 38 3.37 16.40 -5.48
N GLU A 39 3.70 15.28 -4.87
CA GLU A 39 4.21 14.08 -5.53
C GLU A 39 3.07 13.12 -5.83
N LYS A 40 3.14 12.49 -7.00
CA LYS A 40 2.11 11.58 -7.51
C LYS A 40 2.37 10.18 -6.97
N CYS A 41 1.43 9.66 -6.20
CA CYS A 41 1.52 8.36 -5.55
C CYS A 41 0.27 7.51 -5.85
N VAL A 42 0.33 6.23 -5.48
CA VAL A 42 -0.77 5.28 -5.58
C VAL A 42 -1.04 4.68 -4.20
N LEU A 43 -2.30 4.63 -3.79
CA LEU A 43 -2.66 3.99 -2.53
C LEU A 43 -2.51 2.47 -2.64
N VAL A 44 -1.71 1.88 -1.77
CA VAL A 44 -1.41 0.44 -1.77
C VAL A 44 -2.07 -0.28 -0.60
N GLY A 45 -2.12 0.35 0.58
CA GLY A 45 -2.46 -0.37 1.80
C GLY A 45 -2.77 0.51 3.00
N TYR A 46 -3.06 -0.16 4.11
CA TYR A 46 -3.16 0.43 5.44
C TYR A 46 -2.04 -0.16 6.31
N PRO A 47 -1.22 0.68 6.97
CA PRO A 47 -0.17 0.21 7.86
C PRO A 47 -0.79 -0.49 9.08
N LYS A 48 -0.18 -1.58 9.54
CA LYS A 48 -0.61 -2.28 10.75
C LYS A 48 -0.27 -1.45 11.99
N GLY A 49 -1.25 -1.28 12.89
CA GLY A 49 -1.02 -0.62 14.18
C GLY A 49 -0.73 0.90 14.12
N GLN A 50 -0.83 1.52 12.95
CA GLN A 50 -0.55 2.95 12.77
C GLN A 50 -1.70 3.65 12.04
N LYS A 51 -1.90 4.94 12.34
CA LYS A 51 -2.85 5.78 11.60
C LYS A 51 -2.14 6.41 10.41
N GLY A 52 -2.47 5.93 9.22
CA GLY A 52 -1.98 6.47 7.95
C GLY A 52 -2.36 5.58 6.78
N TRP A 53 -1.69 5.82 5.66
CA TRP A 53 -1.86 5.11 4.41
C TRP A 53 -0.52 4.67 3.87
N THR A 54 -0.43 3.44 3.40
CA THR A 54 0.72 2.94 2.65
C THR A 54 0.57 3.37 1.20
N VAL A 55 1.47 4.20 0.71
CA VAL A 55 1.44 4.73 -0.65
C VAL A 55 2.72 4.37 -1.40
N TYR A 56 2.59 4.18 -2.70
CA TYR A 56 3.70 3.93 -3.61
C TYR A 56 3.96 5.16 -4.46
N ASN A 57 5.18 5.66 -4.44
CA ASN A 57 5.56 6.82 -5.21
C ASN A 57 6.00 6.42 -6.62
N LEU A 58 5.36 7.03 -7.61
CA LEU A 58 5.56 6.68 -9.03
C LEU A 58 6.91 7.16 -9.58
N LYS A 59 7.58 8.09 -8.89
CA LYS A 59 8.85 8.67 -9.30
C LYS A 59 10.05 7.99 -8.63
N THR A 60 9.98 7.80 -7.31
CA THR A 60 11.08 7.18 -6.55
C THR A 60 11.00 5.65 -6.55
N LEU A 61 9.82 5.09 -6.88
CA LEU A 61 9.52 3.66 -6.82
C LEU A 61 9.62 3.08 -5.39
N GLU A 62 9.51 3.95 -4.39
CA GLU A 62 9.54 3.62 -2.97
C GLU A 62 8.13 3.57 -2.37
N ILE A 63 8.01 2.86 -1.26
CA ILE A 63 6.77 2.78 -0.48
C ILE A 63 6.94 3.60 0.79
N TYR A 64 5.95 4.44 1.07
CA TYR A 64 5.90 5.29 2.24
C TYR A 64 4.64 5.01 3.07
N VAL A 65 4.74 5.18 4.37
CA VAL A 65 3.57 5.34 5.24
C VAL A 65 3.40 6.82 5.57
N LEU A 66 2.23 7.37 5.21
CA LEU A 66 1.93 8.80 5.36
C LEU A 66 0.55 9.02 5.92
N ARG A 67 0.43 10.01 6.82
CA ARG A 67 -0.87 10.42 7.37
C ARG A 67 -1.57 11.46 6.53
N ASP A 68 -0.85 12.34 5.84
CA ASP A 68 -1.45 13.44 5.10
C ASP A 68 -1.35 13.20 3.59
N VAL A 69 -2.44 12.71 3.02
CA VAL A 69 -2.52 12.33 1.61
C VAL A 69 -3.82 12.90 1.01
N VAL A 70 -3.72 13.52 -0.16
CA VAL A 70 -4.89 13.95 -0.94
C VAL A 70 -5.31 12.81 -1.86
N TYR A 71 -6.53 12.32 -1.67
CA TYR A 71 -7.03 11.09 -2.28
C TYR A 71 -7.93 11.35 -3.50
N TYR A 72 -7.71 10.63 -4.60
CA TYR A 72 -8.51 10.69 -5.83
C TYR A 72 -8.96 9.27 -6.22
N GLY A 73 -10.09 8.83 -5.63
CA GLY A 73 -10.56 7.43 -5.70
C GLY A 73 -11.23 7.01 -6.99
N ASP A 74 -11.44 7.95 -7.89
CA ASP A 74 -12.01 7.80 -9.21
C ASP A 74 -10.95 7.67 -10.31
N ILE A 75 -9.69 7.93 -9.99
CA ILE A 75 -8.57 7.87 -10.93
C ILE A 75 -7.70 6.66 -10.62
N PHE A 76 -7.59 5.75 -11.59
CA PHE A 76 -6.80 4.53 -11.49
C PHE A 76 -5.65 4.56 -12.49
N PRO A 77 -4.42 4.93 -12.06
CA PRO A 77 -3.28 5.11 -12.97
C PRO A 77 -2.86 3.87 -13.76
N TYR A 78 -3.32 2.69 -13.34
CA TYR A 78 -2.98 1.38 -13.91
C TYR A 78 -4.22 0.59 -14.35
N ALA A 79 -5.36 1.26 -14.57
CA ALA A 79 -6.49 0.61 -15.19
C ALA A 79 -6.19 0.36 -16.68
N PRO A 80 -6.56 -0.80 -17.25
CA PRO A 80 -6.48 -1.03 -18.69
C PRO A 80 -7.27 0.04 -19.44
N GLN A 81 -6.70 0.63 -20.48
CA GLN A 81 -7.47 1.50 -21.37
C GLN A 81 -8.32 0.61 -22.28
N GLU A 82 -9.58 0.97 -22.49
CA GLU A 82 -10.52 0.18 -23.33
C GLU A 82 -10.09 0.06 -24.81
N ASN A 83 -8.99 0.71 -25.20
CA ASN A 83 -8.44 0.72 -26.56
C ASN A 83 -7.14 -0.08 -26.73
N ASP A 84 -6.64 -0.78 -25.71
CA ASP A 84 -5.42 -1.58 -25.81
C ASP A 84 -5.71 -2.95 -26.46
N SER A 85 -5.89 -2.95 -27.78
CA SER A 85 -6.11 -4.16 -28.60
C SER A 85 -4.83 -4.69 -29.26
N SER A 86 -3.65 -4.52 -28.64
CA SER A 86 -2.42 -5.10 -29.19
C SER A 86 -1.43 -5.51 -28.10
N GLU A 87 -1.18 -6.83 -28.09
CA GLU A 87 0.06 -7.53 -27.76
C GLU A 87 0.77 -7.25 -26.42
N GLU A 88 0.77 -8.32 -25.62
CA GLU A 88 1.76 -8.71 -24.61
C GLU A 88 2.76 -7.63 -24.17
N ASN A 89 2.38 -6.85 -23.17
CA ASN A 89 3.33 -6.40 -22.16
C ASN A 89 2.80 -6.86 -20.81
N PRO A 90 3.59 -7.55 -19.98
CA PRO A 90 3.16 -7.84 -18.63
C PRO A 90 2.99 -6.49 -17.93
N SER A 91 1.74 -6.06 -17.76
CA SER A 91 1.35 -5.11 -16.72
C SER A 91 2.21 -5.41 -15.51
N PRO A 92 2.89 -4.43 -14.88
CA PRO A 92 3.63 -4.69 -13.66
C PRO A 92 2.64 -5.31 -12.68
N THR A 93 2.70 -6.64 -12.55
CA THR A 93 1.88 -7.38 -11.63
C THR A 93 2.38 -6.89 -10.29
N PHE A 94 1.62 -5.99 -9.68
CA PHE A 94 1.74 -5.71 -8.25
C PHE A 94 1.30 -6.99 -7.55
N ALA A 95 2.16 -8.01 -7.62
CA ALA A 95 2.23 -9.06 -6.64
C ALA A 95 2.72 -8.35 -5.39
N LEU A 96 1.80 -7.67 -4.73
CA LEU A 96 1.87 -7.46 -3.29
C LEU A 96 1.69 -8.86 -2.73
N ASP A 97 2.74 -9.68 -2.82
CA ASP A 97 2.99 -10.62 -1.76
C ASP A 97 2.89 -9.77 -0.50
N PHE A 98 1.86 -10.02 0.30
CA PHE A 98 1.48 -9.19 1.44
C PHE A 98 2.77 -8.94 2.21
N CYS A 99 3.39 -7.77 2.00
CA CYS A 99 4.77 -7.58 2.44
C CYS A 99 4.72 -7.74 3.94
N TYR A 100 5.22 -8.89 4.40
CA TYR A 100 5.20 -9.25 5.79
C TYR A 100 6.23 -8.34 6.41
N VAL A 101 5.75 -7.20 6.91
CA VAL A 101 6.56 -6.20 7.58
C VAL A 101 6.99 -6.79 8.91
N GLU A 102 8.16 -7.42 8.92
CA GLU A 102 9.01 -7.35 10.10
C GLU A 102 9.67 -5.96 10.11
N GLU A 103 9.59 -5.32 11.26
CA GLU A 103 9.95 -3.92 11.48
C GLU A 103 11.46 -3.71 11.46
N ASP A 104 12.03 -3.37 10.31
CA ASP A 104 13.28 -2.60 10.28
C ASP A 104 12.94 -1.14 9.93
N ILE A 105 12.56 -0.41 10.97
CA ILE A 105 12.17 1.00 10.92
C ILE A 105 13.43 1.85 10.78
N THR A 106 13.71 2.36 9.58
CA THR A 106 14.66 3.45 9.39
C THR A 106 13.90 4.78 9.29
N SER A 107 13.70 5.42 10.44
CA SER A 107 13.30 6.83 10.48
C SER A 107 14.38 7.65 9.78
N SER A 108 14.06 8.18 8.60
CA SER A 108 14.96 9.10 7.91
C SER A 108 14.94 10.44 8.63
N ASN A 109 15.98 10.68 9.43
CA ASN A 109 16.21 11.93 10.15
C ASN A 109 16.74 13.00 9.19
N ASP A 110 15.87 13.54 8.34
CA ASP A 110 16.13 14.79 7.63
C ASP A 110 14.94 15.73 7.83
N GLY A 111 14.87 16.37 9.01
CA GLY A 111 14.01 17.54 9.28
C GLY A 111 12.49 17.43 9.04
N GLN A 112 11.96 16.29 8.61
CA GLN A 112 10.56 16.12 8.16
C GLN A 112 9.92 14.95 8.88
N GLN A 113 9.11 15.27 9.89
CA GLN A 113 8.31 14.30 10.60
C GLN A 113 7.17 13.77 9.71
N ASP A 114 6.86 12.49 9.90
CA ASP A 114 5.72 11.70 9.38
C ASP A 114 5.88 10.90 8.06
N GLN A 115 7.10 10.63 7.58
CA GLN A 115 7.34 9.63 6.52
C GLN A 115 8.17 8.46 7.02
N ILE A 116 7.65 7.23 6.89
CA ILE A 116 8.41 6.00 7.13
C ILE A 116 8.66 5.34 5.78
N ILE A 117 9.94 5.19 5.42
CA ILE A 117 10.35 4.48 4.20
C ILE A 117 10.36 2.98 4.52
N ILE A 118 9.66 2.19 3.71
CA ILE A 118 9.72 0.72 3.83
C ILE A 118 10.84 0.25 2.89
N SER A 119 12.01 -0.04 3.44
CA SER A 119 13.12 -0.62 2.70
C SER A 119 12.69 -1.95 2.07
N LYS A 120 12.89 -2.10 0.76
CA LYS A 120 12.84 -3.41 0.10
C LYS A 120 14.21 -4.05 0.28
N GLU A 121 14.43 -4.84 1.30
CA GLU A 121 15.57 -5.75 1.30
C GLU A 121 15.20 -7.00 0.48
N PRO A 122 15.96 -7.37 -0.57
CA PRO A 122 15.69 -8.59 -1.30
C PRO A 122 16.12 -9.77 -0.42
N ARG A 123 15.16 -10.59 0.02
CA ARG A 123 15.48 -11.87 0.65
C ARG A 123 16.08 -12.78 -0.43
N GLU A 124 17.38 -13.03 -0.39
CA GLU A 124 17.98 -14.10 -1.17
C GLU A 124 17.23 -15.41 -0.86
N GLU A 125 16.81 -16.08 -1.93
CA GLU A 125 16.24 -17.42 -1.89
C GLU A 125 17.36 -18.39 -1.47
N GLN A 126 17.41 -18.78 -0.19
CA GLN A 126 18.25 -19.88 0.25
C GLN A 126 17.70 -21.18 -0.37
N VAL A 127 18.30 -21.59 -1.48
CA VAL A 127 18.21 -22.95 -2.00
C VAL A 127 18.81 -23.86 -0.93
N VAL A 128 17.97 -24.60 -0.22
CA VAL A 128 18.41 -25.67 0.68
C VAL A 128 18.85 -26.82 -0.22
N GLU A 129 20.14 -26.89 -0.55
CA GLU A 129 20.74 -28.10 -1.07
C GLU A 129 20.73 -29.16 0.04
N THR A 130 19.76 -30.08 -0.01
CA THR A 130 19.86 -31.31 0.77
C THR A 130 20.92 -32.18 0.12
N ASN A 131 22.15 -32.14 0.65
CA ASN A 131 23.14 -33.15 0.32
C ASN A 131 22.61 -34.51 0.78
N SER A 132 22.26 -35.34 -0.21
CA SER A 132 22.03 -36.76 -0.04
C SER A 132 23.37 -37.41 0.24
N ASP A 133 23.74 -37.54 1.51
CA ASP A 133 24.87 -38.40 1.89
C ASP A 133 24.50 -39.86 1.61
N CYS A 134 25.20 -40.42 0.61
CA CYS A 134 25.23 -41.84 0.29
C CYS A 134 26.14 -42.55 1.31
N ASP A 135 25.56 -43.34 2.21
CA ASP A 135 26.32 -44.31 3.00
C ASP A 135 26.72 -45.53 2.11
N HIS A 136 27.98 -45.93 2.23
CA HIS A 136 28.60 -47.12 1.62
C HIS A 136 28.57 -48.31 2.58
#